data_AF-A0A821J3W1-F1
#
_entry.id   AF-A0A821J3W1-F1
#
_cell.length_a   1.000
_cell.length_b   1.000
_cell.length_c   1.000
_cell.angle_alpha   90.00
_cell.angle_beta   90.00
_cell.angle_gamma   90.00
#
_symmetry.space_group_name_H-M   'P 1'
#
loop_
_entity.id
_entity.type
_entity.pdbx_description
1 polymer ?
#
loop_
_entity_poly.entity_id
_entity_poly.type
_entity_poly.pdbx_seq_one_letter_code
_entity_poly.pdbx_strand_id
1 'polypeptide(L)'
;MYLVELAFDIKNLEMHIYNKQKKNKIPSSDEFKQLWSDSWKTSNIMTFEVASWITDYLFMSDREEVPSIILDISVCRIVEKKALSVIHHWLDYRTDKDWRFFRHFTALQLVMDGSNTPQLIDIINEIFTIDRDFRLRYIVEQLFTSQHINITVLRQILVKLHQSIDYSSRISIWIERRETLELILNLELERIISNIRQPSTMVIRPYLLMIKGCSENLQMYLIEYLRLFADVKTEIKNPIKEKFLTIIIKWITDCCISIGNTQPLSMKFYEYIFTFLDNPQFPEVHKAIFDALNTLFIFL
;
A
#
# COMPACT_ATOMS: atom_id res chain seq x y z
N MET A 1 5.91 8.79 33.02
CA MET A 1 5.36 9.78 32.08
C MET A 1 6.25 11.02 32.02
N TYR A 2 6.45 11.71 33.15
CA TYR A 2 7.30 12.91 33.25
C TYR A 2 8.74 12.77 32.70
N LEU A 3 9.41 11.64 32.96
CA LEU A 3 10.80 11.43 32.50
C LEU A 3 10.92 11.29 30.97
N VAL A 4 9.87 10.83 30.28
CA VAL A 4 9.86 10.70 28.82
C VAL A 4 9.65 12.06 28.16
N GLU A 5 8.77 12.88 28.75
CA GLU A 5 8.55 14.27 28.33
C GLU A 5 9.79 15.13 28.61
N LEU A 6 10.47 14.93 29.74
CA LEU A 6 11.70 15.66 30.08
C LEU A 6 12.88 15.27 29.19
N ALA A 7 13.02 13.98 28.85
CA ALA A 7 14.02 13.52 27.89
C ALA A 7 13.75 14.07 26.48
N PHE A 8 12.47 14.23 26.11
CA PHE A 8 12.05 14.86 24.87
C PHE A 8 12.37 16.37 24.85
N ASP A 9 12.09 17.08 25.95
CA ASP A 9 12.42 18.50 26.08
C ASP A 9 13.93 18.74 26.06
N ILE A 10 14.72 17.87 26.68
CA ILE A 10 16.19 17.90 26.60
C ILE A 10 16.65 17.70 25.16
N LYS A 11 16.08 16.74 24.42
CA LYS A 11 16.43 16.50 23.01
C LYS A 11 16.05 17.68 22.12
N ASN A 12 14.91 18.32 22.37
CA ASN A 12 14.50 19.55 21.67
C ASN A 12 15.42 20.73 22.00
N LEU A 13 15.85 20.84 23.26
CA LEU A 13 16.81 21.86 23.69
C LEU A 13 18.19 21.61 23.08
N GLU A 14 18.65 20.37 22.98
CA GLU A 14 19.89 20.00 22.30
C GLU A 14 19.84 20.37 20.82
N MET A 15 18.70 20.14 20.14
CA MET A 15 18.48 20.61 18.77
C MET A 15 18.53 22.14 18.67
N HIS A 16 17.93 22.88 19.61
CA HIS A 16 18.00 24.34 19.64
C HIS A 16 19.40 24.91 19.97
N ILE A 17 20.16 24.24 20.83
CA ILE A 17 21.54 24.62 21.17
C ILE A 17 22.46 24.39 19.98
N TYR A 18 22.26 23.28 19.26
CA TYR A 18 22.96 22.99 18.00
C TYR A 18 22.63 24.04 16.91
N ASN A 19 21.37 24.50 16.83
CA ASN A 19 20.93 25.57 15.92
C ASN A 19 21.65 26.91 16.14
N LYS A 20 22.02 27.26 17.38
CA LYS A 20 22.81 28.47 17.66
C LYS A 20 24.27 28.36 17.22
N GLN A 21 24.81 27.14 17.17
CA GLN A 21 26.22 26.89 16.89
C GLN A 21 26.50 26.69 15.39
N LYS A 22 25.58 26.08 14.64
CA LYS A 22 25.61 26.10 13.16
C LYS A 22 24.92 27.37 12.63
N LYS A 23 25.65 28.48 12.57
CA LYS A 23 25.38 29.50 11.53
C LYS A 23 25.80 28.96 10.17
N ASN A 24 25.16 27.88 9.72
CA ASN A 24 25.34 27.38 8.37
C ASN A 24 24.42 28.16 7.44
N LYS A 25 24.92 28.50 6.25
CA LYS A 25 24.14 29.09 5.16
C LYS A 25 22.78 28.39 5.07
N ILE A 26 21.71 29.17 5.00
CA ILE A 26 20.39 28.69 4.59
C ILE A 26 20.59 28.02 3.23
N PRO A 27 20.36 26.70 3.10
CA PRO A 27 20.36 26.03 1.81
C PRO A 27 19.31 26.73 0.96
N SER A 28 19.69 27.25 -0.20
CA SER A 28 18.75 28.04 -1.00
C SER A 28 17.67 27.13 -1.61
N SER A 29 16.45 27.64 -1.72
CA SER A 29 15.37 27.00 -2.48
C SER A 29 15.80 26.64 -3.91
N ASP A 30 16.66 27.45 -4.51
CA ASP A 30 17.20 27.22 -5.84
C ASP A 30 18.17 26.03 -5.87
N GLU A 31 18.99 25.83 -4.83
CA GLU A 31 19.82 24.63 -4.65
C GLU A 31 18.96 23.37 -4.49
N PHE A 32 17.86 23.44 -3.73
CA PHE A 32 16.90 22.34 -3.65
C PHE A 32 16.28 22.06 -5.01
N LYS A 33 15.71 23.07 -5.67
CA LYS A 33 15.09 22.89 -6.99
C LYS A 33 16.08 22.35 -8.00
N GLN A 34 17.37 22.71 -7.92
CA GLN A 34 18.40 22.16 -8.80
C GLN A 34 18.69 20.68 -8.47
N LEU A 35 19.03 20.35 -7.21
CA LEU A 35 19.28 18.97 -6.74
C LEU A 35 18.07 18.05 -6.94
N TRP A 36 16.88 18.61 -6.71
CA TRP A 36 15.61 17.98 -6.93
C TRP A 36 15.37 17.82 -8.43
N SER A 37 15.56 18.84 -9.26
CA SER A 37 15.33 18.72 -10.71
C SER A 37 16.29 17.74 -11.39
N ASP A 38 17.52 17.58 -10.90
CA ASP A 38 18.51 16.68 -11.49
C ASP A 38 18.24 15.20 -11.14
N SER A 39 17.75 14.91 -9.93
CA SER A 39 17.38 13.55 -9.47
C SER A 39 15.93 13.16 -9.83
N TRP A 40 15.01 14.12 -9.83
CA TRP A 40 13.58 13.91 -10.04
C TRP A 40 13.18 13.73 -11.50
N LYS A 41 13.83 14.45 -12.44
CA LYS A 41 13.45 14.46 -13.88
C LYS A 41 13.47 13.09 -14.55
N THR A 42 14.16 12.10 -13.99
CA THR A 42 14.35 10.79 -14.63
C THR A 42 13.69 9.63 -13.90
N SER A 43 13.45 9.71 -12.58
CA SER A 43 13.07 8.50 -11.82
C SER A 43 12.40 8.69 -10.44
N ASN A 44 12.18 9.91 -9.95
CA ASN A 44 11.62 10.20 -8.62
C ASN A 44 12.37 9.49 -7.46
N ILE A 45 13.70 9.55 -7.47
CA ILE A 45 14.56 8.89 -6.46
C ILE A 45 14.99 9.89 -5.39
N MET A 46 14.85 9.52 -4.11
CA MET A 46 15.42 10.26 -2.99
C MET A 46 16.86 9.81 -2.74
N THR A 47 17.82 10.65 -3.12
CA THR A 47 19.25 10.41 -2.89
C THR A 47 19.69 10.88 -1.51
N PHE A 48 20.91 10.52 -1.12
CA PHE A 48 21.50 10.98 0.14
C PHE A 48 21.57 12.51 0.24
N GLU A 49 21.98 13.19 -0.82
CA GLU A 49 22.12 14.66 -0.87
C GLU A 49 20.76 15.32 -0.70
N VAL A 50 19.74 14.80 -1.39
CA VAL A 50 18.35 15.28 -1.30
C VAL A 50 17.80 15.09 0.11
N ALA A 51 17.95 13.90 0.69
CA ALA A 51 17.48 13.62 2.05
C ALA A 51 18.21 14.50 3.09
N SER A 52 19.51 14.73 2.91
CA SER A 52 20.31 15.59 3.79
C SER A 52 19.87 17.04 3.69
N TRP A 53 19.63 17.53 2.47
CA TRP A 53 19.13 18.88 2.25
C TRP A 53 17.77 19.09 2.92
N ILE A 54 16.80 18.17 2.70
CA ILE A 54 15.48 18.27 3.33
C ILE A 54 15.62 18.26 4.85
N THR A 55 16.46 17.37 5.37
CA THR A 55 16.69 17.27 6.82
C THR A 55 17.23 18.58 7.38
N ASP A 56 18.26 19.16 6.74
CA ASP A 56 18.84 20.43 7.15
C ASP A 56 17.84 21.59 7.02
N TYR A 57 17.05 21.64 5.95
CA TYR A 57 16.01 22.65 5.75
C TYR A 57 14.92 22.57 6.81
N LEU A 58 14.41 21.36 7.07
CA LEU A 58 13.43 21.10 8.13
C LEU A 58 13.96 21.56 9.49
N PHE A 59 15.25 21.33 9.79
CA PHE A 59 15.84 21.84 11.05
C PHE A 59 15.83 23.37 11.17
N MET A 60 15.69 24.10 10.06
CA MET A 60 15.52 25.55 10.06
C MET A 60 14.05 25.89 10.38
N SER A 61 13.81 26.96 11.13
CA SER A 61 12.44 27.36 11.53
C SER A 61 11.61 27.97 10.40
N ASP A 62 12.13 28.02 9.18
CA ASP A 62 11.41 28.47 8.00
C ASP A 62 10.51 27.33 7.49
N ARG A 63 9.22 27.63 7.32
CA ARG A 63 8.18 26.65 7.01
C ARG A 63 7.51 26.90 5.66
N GLU A 64 7.92 27.95 4.93
CA GLU A 64 7.21 28.36 3.72
C GLU A 64 7.22 27.28 2.63
N GLU A 65 8.31 26.50 2.52
CA GLU A 65 8.46 25.51 1.45
C GLU A 65 8.10 24.06 1.86
N VAL A 66 7.75 23.84 3.14
CA VAL A 66 7.42 22.50 3.64
C VAL A 66 6.24 21.87 2.88
N PRO A 67 5.14 22.58 2.57
CA PRO A 67 4.05 22.00 1.79
C PRO A 67 4.48 21.53 0.40
N SER A 68 5.34 22.28 -0.30
CA SER A 68 5.88 21.86 -1.61
C SER A 68 6.75 20.61 -1.49
N ILE A 69 7.64 20.56 -0.49
CA ILE A 69 8.49 19.39 -0.24
C ILE A 69 7.63 18.15 0.04
N ILE A 70 6.54 18.28 0.80
CA ILE A 70 5.59 17.18 1.07
C ILE A 70 4.95 16.68 -0.23
N LEU A 71 4.48 17.60 -1.08
CA LEU A 71 3.89 17.24 -2.37
C LEU A 71 4.89 16.50 -3.25
N ASP A 72 6.14 16.94 -3.28
CA ASP A 72 7.15 16.25 -4.07
C ASP A 72 7.47 14.87 -3.48
N ILE A 73 7.72 14.76 -2.17
CA ILE A 73 7.99 13.45 -1.52
C ILE A 73 6.82 12.47 -1.66
N SER A 74 5.57 12.95 -1.72
CA SER A 74 4.37 12.11 -1.81
C SER A 74 4.35 11.14 -2.99
N VAL A 75 5.06 11.47 -4.07
CA VAL A 75 5.16 10.65 -5.29
C VAL A 75 6.57 10.09 -5.51
N CYS A 76 7.41 10.11 -4.48
CA CYS A 76 8.73 9.49 -4.48
C CYS A 76 8.62 7.99 -4.72
N ARG A 77 9.44 7.45 -5.62
CA ARG A 77 9.39 6.05 -6.04
C ARG A 77 10.39 5.16 -5.35
N ILE A 78 11.59 5.66 -5.12
CA ILE A 78 12.71 4.88 -4.59
C ILE A 78 13.48 5.76 -3.61
N VAL A 79 13.88 5.19 -2.48
CA VAL A 79 14.79 5.84 -1.53
C VAL A 79 16.09 5.05 -1.51
N GLU A 80 17.20 5.72 -1.73
CA GLU A 80 18.51 5.07 -1.69
C GLU A 80 18.86 4.62 -0.27
N LYS A 81 19.61 3.53 -0.15
CA LYS A 81 20.02 2.99 1.16
C LYS A 81 20.77 4.00 2.03
N LYS A 82 21.58 4.89 1.42
CA LYS A 82 22.25 5.97 2.15
C LYS A 82 21.26 7.04 2.62
N ALA A 83 20.25 7.36 1.80
CA ALA A 83 19.19 8.29 2.19
C ALA A 83 18.36 7.76 3.36
N LEU A 84 18.11 6.44 3.42
CA LEU A 84 17.42 5.80 4.56
C LEU A 84 18.06 6.12 5.91
N SER A 85 19.40 6.13 6.00
CA SER A 85 20.10 6.47 7.24
C SER A 85 19.89 7.93 7.68
N VAL A 86 19.65 8.83 6.74
CA VAL A 86 19.38 10.25 7.02
C VAL A 86 17.94 10.41 7.49
N ILE A 87 16.99 9.88 6.72
CA ILE A 87 15.56 10.06 7.02
C ILE A 87 15.13 9.31 8.27
N HIS A 88 15.90 8.33 8.75
CA HIS A 88 15.61 7.62 10.01
C HIS A 88 15.35 8.58 11.18
N HIS A 89 16.04 9.74 11.24
CA HIS A 89 15.82 10.74 12.27
C HIS A 89 14.42 11.39 12.21
N TRP A 90 13.75 11.36 11.06
CA TRP A 90 12.41 11.93 10.90
C TRP A 90 11.33 11.14 11.66
N LEU A 91 11.64 9.94 12.18
CA LEU A 91 10.74 9.20 13.08
C LEU A 91 10.38 9.99 14.36
N ASP A 92 11.23 10.95 14.74
CA ASP A 92 11.04 11.78 15.93
C ASP A 92 10.05 12.95 15.72
N TYR A 93 9.61 13.20 14.50
CA TYR A 93 8.74 14.32 14.12
C TYR A 93 7.25 14.07 14.47
N ARG A 94 6.86 14.33 15.73
CA ARG A 94 5.53 13.94 16.29
C ARG A 94 4.49 15.05 16.44
N THR A 95 4.91 16.31 16.58
CA THR A 95 4.12 17.36 17.21
C THR A 95 3.21 18.16 16.27
N ASP A 96 3.44 18.13 14.95
CA ASP A 96 2.77 18.98 13.95
C ASP A 96 2.34 18.17 12.70
N LYS A 97 1.27 18.58 12.00
CA LYS A 97 0.64 17.86 10.88
C LYS A 97 1.63 17.62 9.73
N ASP A 98 2.46 18.61 9.41
CA ASP A 98 3.43 18.51 8.31
C ASP A 98 4.62 17.64 8.73
N TRP A 99 5.08 17.78 9.96
CA TRP A 99 6.13 16.97 10.57
C TRP A 99 5.75 15.49 10.67
N ARG A 100 4.49 15.20 10.99
CA ARG A 100 3.95 13.83 11.00
C ARG A 100 4.02 13.17 9.62
N PHE A 101 3.91 13.93 8.53
CA PHE A 101 4.06 13.35 7.19
C PHE A 101 5.43 12.69 7.03
N PHE A 102 6.51 13.38 7.41
CA PHE A 102 7.87 12.85 7.33
C PHE A 102 8.09 11.63 8.24
N ARG A 103 7.49 11.62 9.45
CA ARG A 103 7.49 10.46 10.35
C ARG A 103 6.81 9.25 9.70
N HIS A 104 5.61 9.44 9.15
CA HIS A 104 4.85 8.38 8.48
C HIS A 104 5.57 7.89 7.22
N PHE A 105 6.08 8.79 6.39
CA PHE A 105 6.89 8.50 5.21
C PHE A 105 8.06 7.58 5.60
N THR A 106 8.82 7.99 6.60
CA THR A 106 10.00 7.24 7.05
C THR A 106 9.64 5.86 7.57
N ALA A 107 8.55 5.73 8.33
CA ALA A 107 8.10 4.43 8.82
C ALA A 107 7.75 3.48 7.68
N LEU A 108 7.06 3.97 6.64
CA LEU A 108 6.78 3.19 5.43
C LEU A 108 8.07 2.76 4.73
N GLN A 109 9.03 3.67 4.55
CA GLN A 109 10.31 3.37 3.89
C GLN A 109 11.14 2.33 4.65
N LEU A 110 11.24 2.45 5.98
CA LEU A 110 12.00 1.49 6.79
C LEU A 110 11.37 0.10 6.77
N VAL A 111 10.04 0.00 6.79
CA VAL A 111 9.34 -1.29 6.68
C VAL A 111 9.51 -1.88 5.28
N MET A 112 9.50 -1.05 4.23
CA MET A 112 9.80 -1.50 2.87
C MET A 112 11.24 -1.99 2.70
N ASP A 113 12.20 -1.46 3.47
CA ASP A 113 13.60 -1.93 3.52
C ASP A 113 13.78 -3.18 4.41
N GLY A 114 12.70 -3.69 5.03
CA GLY A 114 12.70 -4.94 5.81
C GLY A 114 12.75 -4.76 7.32
N SER A 115 12.71 -3.54 7.84
CA SER A 115 12.59 -3.30 9.28
C SER A 115 11.23 -3.77 9.80
N ASN A 116 11.20 -4.42 10.96
CA ASN A 116 10.00 -5.04 11.52
C ASN A 116 9.73 -4.64 12.98
N THR A 117 10.24 -3.50 13.42
CA THR A 117 10.04 -2.99 14.78
C THR A 117 8.56 -2.69 15.03
N PRO A 118 7.95 -3.15 16.15
CA PRO A 118 6.53 -2.92 16.45
C PRO A 118 6.11 -1.44 16.38
N GLN A 119 6.99 -0.54 16.84
CA GLN A 119 6.77 0.91 16.78
C GLN A 119 6.51 1.42 15.34
N LEU A 120 7.13 0.82 14.31
CA LEU A 120 6.89 1.23 12.93
C LEU A 120 5.49 0.85 12.47
N ILE A 121 4.98 -0.30 12.91
CA ILE A 121 3.63 -0.77 12.59
C ILE A 121 2.60 0.17 13.21
N ASP A 122 2.81 0.59 14.46
CA ASP A 122 1.94 1.56 15.13
C ASP A 122 1.89 2.90 14.37
N ILE A 123 3.06 3.39 13.95
CA ILE A 123 3.17 4.62 13.13
C ILE A 123 2.44 4.48 11.80
N ILE A 124 2.57 3.34 11.12
CA ILE A 124 1.88 3.11 9.85
C ILE A 124 0.36 3.02 10.06
N ASN A 125 -0.09 2.41 11.16
CA ASN A 125 -1.52 2.32 11.47
C ASN A 125 -2.14 3.70 11.75
N GLU A 126 -1.38 4.62 12.33
CA GLU A 126 -1.81 6.02 12.52
C GLU A 126 -2.20 6.67 11.16
N ILE A 127 -1.51 6.33 10.06
CA ILE A 127 -1.77 6.88 8.71
C ILE A 127 -3.23 6.68 8.30
N PHE A 128 -3.75 5.46 8.46
CA PHE A 128 -5.09 5.09 8.03
C PHE A 128 -6.22 5.75 8.85
N THR A 129 -5.86 6.45 9.92
CA THR A 129 -6.79 7.18 10.79
C THR A 129 -6.63 8.69 10.69
N ILE A 130 -5.42 9.18 10.43
CA ILE A 130 -5.08 10.62 10.51
C ILE A 130 -4.93 11.26 9.12
N ASP A 131 -4.42 10.54 8.11
CA ASP A 131 -4.12 11.13 6.80
C ASP A 131 -5.36 11.17 5.88
N ARG A 132 -6.23 12.14 6.14
CA ARG A 132 -7.46 12.37 5.34
C ARG A 132 -7.21 12.83 3.91
N ASP A 133 -6.01 13.36 3.65
CA ASP A 133 -5.63 13.92 2.35
C ASP A 133 -4.96 12.85 1.44
N PHE A 134 -4.79 11.61 1.93
CA PHE A 134 -4.20 10.49 1.20
C PHE A 134 -2.83 10.79 0.61
N ARG A 135 -2.06 11.66 1.28
CA ARG A 135 -0.76 12.15 0.81
C ARG A 135 0.24 11.01 0.69
N LEU A 136 0.10 9.95 1.47
CA LEU A 136 1.00 8.79 1.42
C LEU A 136 0.46 7.63 0.57
N ARG A 137 -0.65 7.80 -0.15
CA ARG A 137 -1.30 6.72 -0.91
C ARG A 137 -0.33 5.98 -1.82
N TYR A 138 0.48 6.70 -2.60
CA TYR A 138 1.41 6.09 -3.54
C TYR A 138 2.44 5.19 -2.84
N ILE A 139 2.99 5.66 -1.72
CA ILE A 139 3.99 4.92 -0.95
C ILE A 139 3.35 3.72 -0.24
N VAL A 140 2.09 3.85 0.23
CA VAL A 140 1.33 2.71 0.77
C VAL A 140 1.09 1.65 -0.32
N GLU A 141 0.80 2.04 -1.56
CA GLU A 141 0.68 1.11 -2.70
C GLU A 141 2.00 0.34 -2.94
N GLN A 142 3.15 1.00 -2.77
CA GLN A 142 4.48 0.38 -2.92
C GLN A 142 4.82 -0.67 -1.85
N LEU A 143 4.20 -0.63 -0.67
CA LEU A 143 4.41 -1.69 0.35
C LEU A 143 4.12 -3.08 -0.21
N PHE A 144 3.15 -3.19 -1.11
CA PHE A 144 2.69 -4.46 -1.66
C PHE A 144 3.56 -4.98 -2.81
N THR A 145 4.42 -4.11 -3.38
CA THR A 145 5.40 -4.47 -4.40
C THR A 145 6.81 -4.64 -3.84
N SER A 146 7.14 -4.06 -2.67
CA SER A 146 8.45 -4.22 -2.04
C SER A 146 8.80 -5.69 -1.83
N GLN A 147 10.02 -6.08 -2.21
CA GLN A 147 10.52 -7.46 -2.06
C GLN A 147 11.03 -7.76 -0.64
N HIS A 148 11.43 -6.74 0.11
CA HIS A 148 12.11 -6.92 1.40
C HIS A 148 11.16 -6.92 2.59
N ILE A 149 9.92 -6.45 2.42
CA ILE A 149 8.95 -6.41 3.50
C ILE A 149 8.58 -7.83 3.97
N ASN A 150 8.59 -8.00 5.30
CA ASN A 150 8.18 -9.22 5.96
C ASN A 150 6.66 -9.45 5.77
N ILE A 151 6.27 -10.66 5.35
CA ILE A 151 4.88 -10.99 5.03
C ILE A 151 3.93 -10.86 6.25
N THR A 152 4.44 -11.10 7.46
CA THR A 152 3.68 -10.96 8.71
C THR A 152 3.40 -9.50 9.03
N VAL A 153 4.36 -8.62 8.75
CA VAL A 153 4.18 -7.16 8.89
C VAL A 153 3.20 -6.66 7.83
N LEU A 154 3.37 -7.09 6.58
CA LEU A 154 2.45 -6.76 5.49
C LEU A 154 1.01 -7.19 5.81
N ARG A 155 0.82 -8.38 6.40
CA ARG A 155 -0.48 -8.86 6.87
C ARG A 155 -1.13 -7.91 7.88
N GLN A 156 -0.38 -7.43 8.87
CA GLN A 156 -0.91 -6.51 9.88
C GLN A 156 -1.34 -5.18 9.26
N ILE A 157 -0.49 -4.62 8.40
CA ILE A 157 -0.77 -3.36 7.69
C ILE A 157 -2.00 -3.53 6.80
N LEU A 158 -2.10 -4.63 6.05
CA LEU A 158 -3.20 -4.91 5.14
C LEU A 158 -4.55 -5.04 5.88
N VAL A 159 -4.57 -5.73 7.03
CA VAL A 159 -5.78 -5.82 7.87
C VAL A 159 -6.19 -4.44 8.37
N LYS A 160 -5.23 -3.60 8.78
CA LYS A 160 -5.51 -2.24 9.27
C LYS A 160 -5.97 -1.29 8.17
N LEU A 161 -5.34 -1.36 7.01
CA LEU A 161 -5.76 -0.67 5.79
C LEU A 161 -7.20 -1.03 5.43
N HIS A 162 -7.53 -2.33 5.45
CA HIS A 162 -8.86 -2.84 5.10
C HIS A 162 -9.96 -2.40 6.07
N GLN A 163 -9.63 -2.25 7.36
CA GLN A 163 -10.54 -1.68 8.36
C GLN A 163 -10.87 -0.20 8.08
N SER A 164 -9.98 0.53 7.40
CA SER A 164 -10.24 1.90 6.97
C SER A 164 -10.95 1.90 5.61
N ILE A 165 -12.28 2.01 5.62
CA ILE A 165 -13.10 1.97 4.40
C ILE A 165 -12.69 3.06 3.40
N ASP A 166 -12.45 4.28 3.88
CA ASP A 166 -12.07 5.41 3.02
C ASP A 166 -10.70 5.13 2.36
N TYR A 167 -9.71 4.64 3.12
CA TYR A 167 -8.38 4.28 2.61
C TYR A 167 -8.38 3.09 1.66
N SER A 168 -9.02 1.99 2.06
CA SER A 168 -9.11 0.77 1.23
C SER A 168 -9.91 0.96 -0.06
N SER A 169 -10.86 1.91 -0.10
CA SER A 169 -11.65 2.18 -1.32
C SER A 169 -10.86 2.96 -2.39
N ARG A 170 -9.83 3.70 -1.98
CA ARG A 170 -9.04 4.55 -2.89
C ARG A 170 -7.72 3.94 -3.28
N ILE A 171 -7.23 2.92 -2.56
CA ILE A 171 -5.97 2.27 -2.90
C ILE A 171 -6.12 1.40 -4.15
N SER A 172 -5.09 1.36 -4.99
CA SER A 172 -5.11 0.62 -6.26
C SER A 172 -3.79 -0.11 -6.49
N ILE A 173 -3.71 -1.33 -5.96
CA ILE A 173 -2.47 -2.09 -5.82
C ILE A 173 -2.21 -2.92 -7.08
N TRP A 174 -0.99 -2.83 -7.62
CA TRP A 174 -0.45 -3.78 -8.59
C TRP A 174 0.37 -4.84 -7.85
N ILE A 175 0.09 -6.13 -8.06
CA ILE A 175 0.79 -7.20 -7.35
C ILE A 175 1.84 -7.85 -8.25
N GLU A 176 3.07 -7.91 -7.77
CA GLU A 176 4.19 -8.57 -8.46
C GLU A 176 4.70 -9.80 -7.71
N ARG A 177 4.43 -9.88 -6.41
CA ARG A 177 4.90 -10.94 -5.51
C ARG A 177 3.83 -12.01 -5.29
N ARG A 178 4.24 -13.27 -5.43
CA ARG A 178 3.36 -14.43 -5.18
C ARG A 178 2.90 -14.46 -3.73
N GLU A 179 3.78 -14.22 -2.78
CA GLU A 179 3.48 -14.27 -1.35
C GLU A 179 2.43 -13.21 -0.97
N THR A 180 2.50 -12.02 -1.59
CA THR A 180 1.50 -10.96 -1.38
C THR A 180 0.13 -11.40 -1.93
N LEU A 181 0.08 -12.00 -3.13
CA LEU A 181 -1.16 -12.51 -3.69
C LEU A 181 -1.77 -13.61 -2.81
N GLU A 182 -0.96 -14.59 -2.39
CA GLU A 182 -1.39 -15.68 -1.50
C GLU A 182 -1.92 -15.15 -0.17
N LEU A 183 -1.23 -14.16 0.43
CA LEU A 183 -1.69 -13.50 1.64
C LEU A 183 -3.08 -12.87 1.45
N ILE A 184 -3.29 -12.15 0.35
CA ILE A 184 -4.58 -11.50 0.08
C ILE A 184 -5.69 -12.55 -0.15
N LEU A 185 -5.40 -13.62 -0.89
CA LEU A 185 -6.35 -14.71 -1.11
C LEU A 185 -6.74 -15.41 0.21
N ASN A 186 -5.76 -15.65 1.08
CA ASN A 186 -6.00 -16.23 2.41
C ASN A 186 -6.87 -15.31 3.29
N LEU A 187 -6.55 -14.01 3.30
CA LEU A 187 -7.35 -13.00 4.00
C LEU A 187 -8.79 -12.92 3.49
N GLU A 188 -8.99 -13.05 2.18
CA GLU A 188 -10.31 -13.08 1.57
C GLU A 188 -11.10 -14.32 1.99
N LEU A 189 -10.44 -15.48 2.04
CA LEU A 189 -11.06 -16.71 2.52
C LEU A 189 -11.43 -16.63 4.01
N GLU A 190 -10.53 -16.12 4.86
CA GLU A 190 -10.80 -15.85 6.28
C GLU A 190 -12.02 -14.95 6.46
N ARG A 191 -12.10 -13.85 5.69
CA ARG A 191 -13.25 -12.92 5.70
C ARG A 191 -14.56 -13.62 5.32
N ILE A 192 -14.54 -14.51 4.33
CA ILE A 192 -15.73 -15.27 3.94
C ILE A 192 -16.16 -16.22 5.05
N ILE A 193 -15.21 -16.94 5.63
CA ILE A 193 -15.46 -17.89 6.73
C ILE A 193 -16.03 -17.14 7.94
N SER A 194 -15.45 -16.00 8.32
CA SER A 194 -15.95 -15.20 9.44
C SER A 194 -17.36 -14.70 9.19
N ASN A 195 -17.65 -14.17 8.00
CA ASN A 195 -18.96 -13.64 7.64
C ASN A 195 -20.05 -14.73 7.58
N ILE A 196 -19.70 -15.96 7.24
CA ILE A 196 -20.66 -17.08 7.25
C ILE A 196 -20.92 -17.57 8.68
N ARG A 197 -19.87 -17.65 9.52
CA ARG A 197 -20.00 -18.12 10.91
C ARG A 197 -20.70 -17.10 11.80
N GLN A 198 -20.45 -15.81 11.58
CA GLN A 198 -21.00 -14.70 12.33
C GLN A 198 -21.46 -13.62 11.35
N PRO A 199 -22.68 -13.75 10.80
CA PRO A 199 -23.22 -12.78 9.87
C PRO A 199 -23.33 -11.40 10.54
N SER A 200 -22.49 -10.46 10.12
CA SER A 200 -22.64 -9.06 10.49
C SER A 200 -23.61 -8.36 9.54
N THR A 201 -24.36 -7.39 10.06
CA THR A 201 -25.17 -6.47 9.21
C THR A 201 -24.29 -5.53 8.39
N MET A 202 -23.03 -5.35 8.78
CA MET A 202 -22.06 -4.53 8.07
C MET A 202 -21.46 -5.32 6.90
N VAL A 203 -21.62 -4.79 5.68
CA VAL A 203 -21.00 -5.37 4.47
C VAL A 203 -19.52 -5.04 4.47
N ILE A 204 -18.69 -6.04 4.76
CA ILE A 204 -17.23 -5.90 4.72
C ILE A 204 -16.76 -6.02 3.27
N ARG A 205 -16.13 -4.95 2.75
CA ARG A 205 -15.52 -4.89 1.41
C ARG A 205 -14.58 -6.09 1.18
N PRO A 206 -14.57 -6.77 0.02
CA PRO A 206 -13.55 -7.76 -0.29
C PRO A 206 -12.14 -7.15 -0.38
N TYR A 207 -11.12 -7.89 0.04
CA TYR A 207 -9.71 -7.48 -0.08
C TYR A 207 -9.29 -7.37 -1.55
N LEU A 208 -9.80 -8.26 -2.40
CA LEU A 208 -9.48 -8.28 -3.84
C LEU A 208 -9.86 -6.98 -4.56
N LEU A 209 -10.85 -6.23 -4.07
CA LEU A 209 -11.22 -4.92 -4.65
C LEU A 209 -10.17 -3.82 -4.45
N MET A 210 -9.09 -4.08 -3.72
CA MET A 210 -7.92 -3.19 -3.61
C MET A 210 -6.88 -3.48 -4.69
N ILE A 211 -6.99 -4.60 -5.40
CA ILE A 211 -6.03 -5.02 -6.43
C ILE A 211 -6.55 -4.62 -7.81
N LYS A 212 -5.74 -3.92 -8.59
CA LYS A 212 -6.09 -3.53 -9.98
C LYS A 212 -5.60 -4.53 -11.03
N GLY A 213 -4.60 -5.34 -10.68
CA GLY A 213 -4.00 -6.33 -11.56
C GLY A 213 -2.76 -6.98 -10.95
N CYS A 214 -2.17 -7.90 -11.70
CA CYS A 214 -0.95 -8.60 -11.32
C CYS A 214 -0.13 -8.99 -12.56
N SER A 215 1.16 -9.30 -12.34
CA SER A 215 2.07 -9.75 -13.40
C SER A 215 1.58 -11.03 -14.09
N GLU A 216 1.95 -11.24 -15.36
CA GLU A 216 1.53 -12.41 -16.15
C GLU A 216 1.87 -13.74 -15.47
N ASN A 217 3.04 -13.84 -14.84
CA ASN A 217 3.45 -15.01 -14.06
C ASN A 217 2.47 -15.31 -12.91
N LEU A 218 1.96 -14.27 -12.25
CA LEU A 218 0.97 -14.43 -11.18
C LEU A 218 -0.42 -14.76 -11.70
N GLN A 219 -0.77 -14.30 -12.90
CA GLN A 219 -2.01 -14.72 -13.56
C GLN A 219 -1.98 -16.23 -13.83
N MET A 220 -0.87 -16.75 -14.37
CA MET A 220 -0.71 -18.19 -14.58
C MET A 220 -0.77 -18.98 -13.26
N TYR A 221 -0.10 -18.49 -12.22
CA TYR A 221 -0.20 -19.06 -10.88
C TYR A 221 -1.65 -19.09 -10.37
N LEU A 222 -2.40 -18.00 -10.56
CA LEU A 222 -3.78 -17.90 -10.12
C LEU A 222 -4.70 -18.87 -10.88
N ILE A 223 -4.46 -19.13 -12.17
CA ILE A 223 -5.18 -20.18 -12.92
C ILE A 223 -4.95 -21.53 -12.24
N GLU A 224 -3.70 -21.89 -11.99
CA GLU A 224 -3.35 -23.18 -11.37
C GLU A 224 -3.95 -23.31 -9.97
N TYR A 225 -3.87 -22.24 -9.18
CA TYR A 225 -4.47 -22.16 -7.86
C TYR A 225 -5.98 -22.39 -7.92
N LEU A 226 -6.70 -21.73 -8.84
CA LEU A 226 -8.14 -21.89 -9.01
C LEU A 226 -8.51 -23.29 -9.49
N ARG A 227 -7.73 -23.91 -10.39
CA ARG A 227 -7.94 -25.30 -10.84
C ARG A 227 -7.86 -26.25 -9.66
N LEU A 228 -6.77 -26.18 -8.91
CA LEU A 228 -6.57 -27.02 -7.73
C LEU A 228 -7.68 -26.78 -6.70
N PHE A 229 -8.03 -25.52 -6.43
CA PHE A 229 -9.08 -25.19 -5.48
C PHE A 229 -10.44 -25.75 -5.93
N ALA A 230 -10.78 -25.66 -7.22
CA ALA A 230 -12.02 -26.16 -7.80
C ALA A 230 -12.10 -27.70 -7.86
N ASP A 231 -11.00 -28.38 -8.17
CA ASP A 231 -10.97 -29.84 -8.35
C ASP A 231 -10.91 -30.61 -7.03
N VAL A 232 -10.25 -30.05 -6.02
CA VAL A 232 -10.04 -30.79 -4.76
C VAL A 232 -11.38 -30.96 -4.05
N LYS A 233 -11.71 -32.22 -3.69
CA LYS A 233 -12.75 -32.59 -2.70
C LYS A 233 -12.30 -32.16 -1.29
N THR A 234 -12.00 -30.87 -1.12
CA THR A 234 -11.54 -30.30 0.15
C THR A 234 -12.64 -30.40 1.21
N GLU A 235 -12.25 -30.50 2.49
CA GLU A 235 -13.14 -30.42 3.65
C GLU A 235 -13.91 -29.09 3.78
N ILE A 236 -13.55 -28.08 2.97
CA ILE A 236 -14.27 -26.81 2.89
C ILE A 236 -15.66 -27.06 2.31
N LYS A 237 -16.70 -26.75 3.10
CA LYS A 237 -18.09 -26.85 2.68
C LYS A 237 -18.32 -26.14 1.35
N ASN A 238 -19.04 -26.79 0.44
CA ASN A 238 -19.38 -26.28 -0.90
C ASN A 238 -19.78 -24.78 -0.96
N PRO A 239 -20.61 -24.22 -0.05
CA PRO A 239 -20.97 -22.80 -0.10
C PRO A 239 -19.81 -21.81 0.13
N ILE A 240 -18.79 -22.16 0.92
CA ILE A 240 -17.61 -21.30 1.13
C ILE A 240 -16.79 -21.28 -0.15
N LYS A 241 -16.59 -22.46 -0.74
CA LYS A 241 -15.83 -22.67 -1.96
C LYS A 241 -16.44 -21.90 -3.13
N GLU A 242 -17.74 -22.07 -3.35
CA GLU A 242 -18.47 -21.35 -4.40
C GLU A 242 -18.38 -19.83 -4.20
N LYS A 243 -18.64 -19.33 -2.98
CA LYS A 243 -18.58 -17.89 -2.69
C LYS A 243 -17.19 -17.29 -2.94
N PHE A 244 -16.13 -18.01 -2.56
CA PHE A 244 -14.76 -17.57 -2.80
C PHE A 244 -14.43 -17.49 -4.29
N LEU A 245 -14.80 -18.53 -5.06
CA LEU A 245 -14.66 -18.53 -6.52
C LEU A 245 -15.44 -17.37 -7.16
N THR A 246 -16.69 -17.17 -6.76
CA THR A 246 -17.52 -16.07 -7.25
C THR A 246 -16.86 -14.71 -7.01
N ILE A 247 -16.26 -14.48 -5.84
CA ILE A 247 -15.60 -13.20 -5.52
C ILE A 247 -14.34 -13.00 -6.37
N ILE A 248 -13.54 -14.04 -6.56
CA ILE A 248 -12.36 -13.96 -7.43
C ILE A 248 -12.79 -13.65 -8.87
N ILE A 249 -13.78 -14.36 -9.39
CA ILE A 249 -14.27 -14.15 -10.76
C ILE A 249 -14.81 -12.74 -10.95
N LYS A 250 -15.59 -12.22 -9.99
CA LYS A 250 -16.06 -10.82 -10.02
C LYS A 250 -14.91 -9.83 -10.05
N TRP A 251 -13.89 -10.03 -9.20
CA TRP A 251 -12.72 -9.17 -9.20
C TRP A 251 -11.99 -9.20 -10.55
N ILE A 252 -11.82 -10.39 -11.14
CA ILE A 252 -11.17 -10.55 -12.44
C ILE A 252 -11.95 -9.81 -13.52
N THR A 253 -13.28 -9.93 -13.53
CA THR A 253 -14.13 -9.26 -14.50
C THR A 253 -14.12 -7.75 -14.33
N ASP A 254 -14.09 -7.25 -13.09
CA ASP A 254 -13.99 -5.82 -12.79
C ASP A 254 -12.66 -5.25 -13.32
N CYS A 255 -11.57 -6.01 -13.22
CA CYS A 255 -10.27 -5.65 -13.81
C CYS A 255 -10.31 -5.52 -15.34
N CYS A 256 -11.22 -6.22 -16.05
CA CYS A 256 -11.41 -6.07 -17.50
C CYS A 256 -12.13 -4.78 -17.86
N ILE A 257 -13.18 -4.47 -17.12
CA ILE A 257 -14.13 -3.38 -17.43
C ILE A 257 -13.52 -2.02 -17.08
N SER A 258 -12.55 -1.97 -16.16
CA SER A 258 -11.90 -0.74 -15.72
C SER A 258 -11.21 0.00 -16.88
N ILE A 259 -11.88 1.05 -17.37
CA ILE A 259 -11.38 1.98 -18.39
C ILE A 259 -10.14 2.68 -17.83
N GLY A 260 -8.96 2.32 -18.34
CA GLY A 260 -7.67 2.87 -17.91
C GLY A 260 -6.65 1.85 -17.40
N ASN A 261 -6.99 0.55 -17.37
CA ASN A 261 -6.01 -0.49 -17.09
C ASN A 261 -5.01 -0.58 -18.27
N THR A 262 -3.79 -0.09 -18.08
CA THR A 262 -2.75 -0.06 -19.12
C THR A 262 -2.18 -1.44 -19.45
N GLN A 263 -2.50 -2.46 -18.65
CA GLN A 263 -2.15 -3.87 -18.88
C GLN A 263 -3.34 -4.75 -18.50
N PRO A 264 -4.20 -5.14 -19.46
CA PRO A 264 -5.30 -6.06 -19.20
C PRO A 264 -4.77 -7.45 -18.79
N LEU A 265 -5.57 -8.21 -18.05
CA LEU A 265 -5.27 -9.63 -17.80
C LEU A 265 -5.23 -10.39 -19.14
N SER A 266 -4.40 -11.42 -19.20
CA SER A 266 -4.14 -12.19 -20.43
C SER A 266 -5.39 -12.95 -20.91
N MET A 267 -5.50 -13.16 -22.24
CA MET A 267 -6.62 -13.89 -22.85
C MET A 267 -6.78 -15.32 -22.28
N LYS A 268 -5.65 -16.00 -22.02
CA LYS A 268 -5.63 -17.32 -21.37
C LYS A 268 -6.33 -17.33 -20.02
N PHE A 269 -6.23 -16.21 -19.29
CA PHE A 269 -6.87 -16.06 -17.99
C PHE A 269 -8.40 -16.04 -18.13
N TYR A 270 -8.93 -15.33 -19.12
CA TYR A 270 -10.37 -15.32 -19.41
C TYR A 270 -10.89 -16.64 -19.97
N GLU A 271 -10.15 -17.27 -20.89
CA GLU A 271 -10.49 -18.60 -21.40
C GLU A 271 -10.67 -19.59 -20.25
N TYR A 272 -9.78 -19.54 -19.26
CA TYR A 272 -9.90 -20.38 -18.07
C TYR A 272 -11.16 -20.04 -17.25
N ILE A 273 -11.49 -18.76 -17.04
CA ILE A 273 -12.71 -18.38 -16.31
C ILE A 273 -13.97 -18.91 -17.01
N PHE A 274 -14.02 -18.90 -18.35
CA PHE A 274 -15.16 -19.44 -19.09
C PHE A 274 -15.33 -20.95 -18.95
N THR A 275 -14.26 -21.71 -18.63
CA THR A 275 -14.41 -23.15 -18.34
C THR A 275 -15.30 -23.45 -17.14
N PHE A 276 -15.50 -22.48 -16.23
CA PHE A 276 -16.45 -22.65 -15.12
C PHE A 276 -17.90 -22.75 -15.61
N LEU A 277 -18.25 -22.21 -16.78
CA LEU A 277 -19.60 -22.31 -17.36
C LEU A 277 -19.99 -23.77 -17.65
N ASP A 278 -19.01 -24.62 -17.97
CA ASP A 278 -19.23 -26.04 -18.23
C ASP A 278 -19.42 -26.86 -16.95
N ASN A 279 -19.16 -26.27 -15.77
CA ASN A 279 -19.27 -26.95 -14.48
C ASN A 279 -20.57 -26.57 -13.74
N PRO A 280 -21.59 -27.46 -13.68
CA PRO A 280 -22.87 -27.15 -13.04
C PRO A 280 -22.80 -27.05 -11.51
N GLN A 281 -21.66 -27.34 -10.89
CA GLN A 281 -21.49 -27.33 -9.45
C GLN A 281 -21.55 -25.92 -8.83
N PHE A 282 -21.33 -24.87 -9.63
CA PHE A 282 -21.18 -23.49 -9.14
C PHE A 282 -22.14 -22.50 -9.83
N PRO A 283 -23.46 -22.57 -9.57
CA PRO A 283 -24.43 -21.66 -10.18
C PRO A 283 -24.18 -20.17 -9.91
N GLU A 284 -23.68 -19.79 -8.73
CA GLU A 284 -23.37 -18.38 -8.42
C GLU A 284 -22.14 -17.87 -9.18
N VAL A 285 -21.23 -18.78 -9.54
CA VAL A 285 -20.12 -18.46 -10.44
C VAL A 285 -20.63 -18.17 -11.84
N HIS A 286 -21.54 -19.00 -12.37
CA HIS A 286 -22.14 -18.75 -13.69
C HIS A 286 -22.82 -17.39 -13.75
N LYS A 287 -23.64 -17.09 -12.74
CA LYS A 287 -24.32 -15.80 -12.63
C LYS A 287 -23.33 -14.63 -12.66
N ALA A 288 -22.24 -14.70 -11.92
CA ALA A 288 -21.22 -13.66 -11.92
C ALA A 288 -20.56 -13.47 -13.30
N ILE A 289 -20.28 -14.55 -14.03
CA ILE A 289 -19.73 -14.48 -15.39
C ILE A 289 -20.73 -13.81 -16.34
N PHE A 290 -22.00 -14.19 -16.28
CA PHE A 290 -23.04 -13.57 -17.12
C PHE A 290 -23.27 -12.09 -16.80
N ASP A 291 -23.32 -11.71 -15.52
CA ASP A 291 -23.44 -10.32 -15.10
C ASP A 291 -22.28 -9.45 -15.63
N ALA A 292 -21.06 -10.00 -15.59
CA ALA A 292 -19.88 -9.34 -16.13
C ALA A 292 -19.93 -9.18 -17.67
N LEU A 293 -20.31 -10.23 -18.39
CA LEU A 293 -20.47 -10.18 -19.85
C LEU A 293 -21.52 -9.14 -20.25
N ASN A 294 -22.68 -9.13 -19.58
CA ASN A 294 -23.73 -8.14 -19.82
C ASN A 294 -23.22 -6.71 -19.60
N THR A 295 -22.37 -6.51 -18.59
CA THR A 295 -21.77 -5.21 -18.32
C THR A 295 -20.85 -4.78 -19.46
N LEU A 296 -19.99 -5.68 -19.96
CA LEU A 296 -19.12 -5.41 -21.12
C LEU A 296 -19.92 -5.02 -22.38
N PHE A 297 -21.05 -5.69 -22.65
CA PHE A 297 -21.92 -5.36 -23.79
C PHE A 297 -22.61 -4.00 -23.70
N ILE A 298 -22.78 -3.43 -22.50
CA ILE A 298 -23.35 -2.09 -22.31
C ILE A 298 -22.31 -0.99 -22.57
N PHE A 299 -21.01 -1.30 -22.38
CA PHE A 299 -19.90 -0.36 -22.56
C PHE A 299 -19.23 -0.41 -23.94
N LEU A 300 -19.61 -1.37 -24.80
CA LEU A 300 -19.21 -1.49 -26.21
C LEU A 300 -20.27 -0.86 -27.13
#